data_AF-A0A6L2PCU7-F1
#
_entry.id   AF-A0A6L2PCU7-F1
#
_cell.length_a   1.000
_cell.length_b   1.000
_cell.length_c   1.000
_cell.angle_alpha   90.00
_cell.angle_beta   90.00
_cell.angle_gamma   90.00
#
_symmetry.space_group_name_H-M   'P 1'
#
loop_
_entity.id
_entity.type
_entity.pdbx_description
1 polymer ?
#
loop_
_entity_poly.entity_id
_entity_poly.type
_entity_poly.pdbx_seq_one_letter_code
_entity_poly.pdbx_strand_id
1 'polypeptide(L)'
;MKNFVKALDGSGGGALSLVSKFPHLSDDKVKHGIFVGRQIRSFFFDENFERKLNYTEFTACISCRLVVCGSMGNKIEENYPEIVQRLLQNY
;
A
#
# COMPACT_ATOMS: atom_id res chain seq x y z
N MET A 1 5.59 -2.09 1.80
CA MET A 1 4.63 -2.72 0.87
C MET A 1 4.32 -4.17 1.23
N LYS A 2 5.31 -5.07 1.36
CA LYS A 2 5.09 -6.47 1.75
C LYS A 2 4.21 -6.68 2.99
N ASN A 3 4.46 -5.94 4.07
CA ASN A 3 3.66 -6.05 5.29
C ASN A 3 2.21 -5.60 5.08
N PHE A 4 2.00 -4.48 4.39
CA PHE A 4 0.66 -4.00 4.03
C PHE A 4 -0.14 -5.04 3.24
N VAL A 5 0.47 -5.66 2.24
CA VAL A 5 -0.23 -6.65 1.41
C VAL A 5 -0.52 -7.95 2.16
N LYS A 6 0.33 -8.31 3.13
CA LYS A 6 0.04 -9.40 4.07
C LYS A 6 -1.07 -9.05 5.08
N ALA A 7 -1.26 -7.77 5.37
CA ALA A 7 -2.31 -7.28 6.27
C ALA A 7 -3.67 -7.20 5.59
N LEU A 8 -3.69 -7.02 4.27
CA LEU A 8 -4.92 -7.03 3.48
C LEU A 8 -5.62 -8.38 3.66
N ASP A 9 -6.94 -8.32 3.78
CA ASP A 9 -7.72 -9.54 3.77
C ASP A 9 -7.60 -10.19 2.38
N GLY A 10 -7.15 -11.43 2.33
CA GLY A 10 -6.94 -12.18 1.09
C GLY A 10 -8.22 -12.37 0.27
N SER A 11 -9.39 -12.29 0.92
CA SER A 11 -10.71 -12.32 0.26
C SER A 11 -11.36 -10.93 0.17
N GLY A 12 -10.70 -9.89 0.70
CA GLY A 12 -11.19 -8.53 0.75
C GLY A 12 -11.14 -7.81 -0.60
N GLY A 13 -11.92 -6.72 -0.71
CA GLY A 13 -11.96 -5.88 -1.90
C GLY A 13 -10.58 -5.33 -2.29
N GLY A 14 -9.71 -5.07 -1.32
CA GLY A 14 -8.32 -4.68 -1.54
C GLY A 14 -7.50 -5.75 -2.27
N ALA A 15 -7.41 -6.98 -1.75
CA ALA A 15 -6.63 -8.03 -2.38
C ALA A 15 -7.12 -8.37 -3.80
N LEU A 16 -8.44 -8.45 -4.00
CA LEU A 16 -9.05 -8.69 -5.31
C LEU A 16 -8.73 -7.58 -6.32
N SER A 17 -8.67 -6.33 -5.84
CA SER A 17 -8.31 -5.19 -6.67
C SER A 17 -6.84 -5.18 -7.06
N LEU A 18 -5.96 -5.66 -6.18
CA LEU A 18 -4.54 -5.87 -6.46
C LEU A 18 -4.35 -6.85 -7.62
N VAL A 19 -4.99 -8.01 -7.54
CA VAL A 19 -4.90 -9.06 -8.57
C VAL A 19 -5.47 -8.54 -9.90
N SER A 20 -6.64 -7.89 -9.86
CA SER A 20 -7.28 -7.33 -11.05
C SER A 20 -6.48 -6.20 -11.71
N LYS A 21 -5.78 -5.38 -10.90
CA LYS A 21 -5.00 -4.24 -11.41
C LYS A 21 -3.66 -4.66 -12.00
N PHE A 22 -3.08 -5.76 -11.52
CA PHE A 22 -1.83 -6.28 -12.04
C PHE A 22 -2.01 -7.69 -12.61
N PRO A 23 -2.76 -7.85 -13.72
CA PRO A 23 -3.02 -9.17 -14.33
C PRO A 23 -1.74 -9.84 -14.85
N HIS A 24 -0.67 -9.06 -15.05
CA HIS A 24 0.64 -9.56 -15.46
C HIS A 24 1.50 -10.06 -14.29
N LEU A 25 1.09 -9.81 -13.04
CA LEU A 25 1.73 -10.38 -11.87
C LEU A 25 1.03 -11.69 -11.49
N SER A 26 1.81 -12.71 -11.16
CA SER A 26 1.26 -13.92 -10.57
C SER A 26 0.65 -13.59 -9.20
N ASP A 27 -0.48 -14.21 -8.87
CA ASP A 27 -1.13 -14.14 -7.56
C ASP A 27 -0.15 -14.28 -6.40
N ASP A 28 0.86 -15.15 -6.54
CA ASP A 28 1.87 -15.36 -5.50
C ASP A 28 2.74 -14.11 -5.28
N LYS A 29 3.15 -13.42 -6.35
CA LYS A 29 3.90 -12.15 -6.25
C LYS A 29 3.04 -11.06 -5.63
N VAL A 30 1.76 -11.01 -6.00
CA VAL A 30 0.78 -10.07 -5.46
C VAL A 30 0.61 -10.32 -3.96
N LYS A 31 0.31 -11.55 -3.52
CA LYS A 31 0.19 -11.94 -2.10
C LYS A 31 1.46 -11.70 -1.29
N HIS A 32 2.63 -11.93 -1.87
CA HIS A 32 3.90 -11.64 -1.22
C HIS A 32 4.28 -10.16 -1.22
N GLY A 33 3.46 -9.29 -1.83
CA GLY A 33 3.68 -7.86 -1.91
C GLY A 33 4.95 -7.48 -2.67
N ILE A 34 5.32 -8.27 -3.66
CA ILE A 34 6.51 -8.07 -4.49
C ILE A 34 6.12 -7.18 -5.67
N PHE A 35 6.39 -5.88 -5.51
CA PHE A 35 6.12 -4.86 -6.52
C PHE A 35 7.40 -4.08 -6.83
N VAL A 36 7.56 -3.66 -8.08
CA VAL A 36 8.63 -2.71 -8.44
C VAL A 36 8.20 -1.28 -8.11
N GLY A 37 9.16 -0.38 -7.86
CA GLY A 37 8.85 0.99 -7.41
C GLY A 37 7.84 1.75 -8.29
N ARG A 38 7.84 1.53 -9.61
CA ARG A 38 6.85 2.12 -10.54
C ARG A 38 5.43 1.58 -10.32
N GLN A 39 5.31 0.28 -10.06
CA GLN A 39 4.02 -0.37 -9.74
C GLN A 39 3.51 0.10 -8.38
N ILE A 40 4.38 0.23 -7.38
CA ILE A 40 4.01 0.76 -6.05
C ILE A 40 3.48 2.20 -6.17
N ARG A 41 4.11 3.02 -7.01
CA ARG A 41 3.62 4.37 -7.30
C ARG A 41 2.22 4.33 -7.93
N SER A 42 2.06 3.61 -9.05
CA SER A 42 0.76 3.49 -9.73
C SER A 42 -0.33 2.85 -8.87
N PHE A 43 0.06 1.99 -7.93
CA PHE A 43 -0.80 1.37 -6.94
C PHE A 43 -1.32 2.40 -5.95
N PHE A 44 -0.43 3.13 -5.27
CA PHE A 44 -0.86 4.08 -4.26
C PHE A 44 -1.66 5.21 -4.87
N PHE A 45 -1.38 5.67 -6.09
CA PHE A 45 -2.10 6.76 -6.76
C PHE A 45 -3.42 6.36 -7.45
N ASP A 46 -3.96 5.18 -7.16
CA ASP A 46 -5.23 4.74 -7.75
C ASP A 46 -6.44 5.00 -6.85
N GLU A 47 -7.28 5.94 -7.24
CA GLU A 47 -8.54 6.24 -6.56
C GLU A 47 -9.53 5.07 -6.60
N ASN A 48 -9.51 4.23 -7.64
CA ASN A 48 -10.40 3.06 -7.72
C ASN A 48 -10.01 1.98 -6.71
N PHE A 49 -8.73 1.94 -6.35
CA PHE A 49 -8.23 1.03 -5.33
C PHE A 49 -8.63 1.54 -3.94
N GLU A 50 -8.41 2.82 -3.66
CA GLU A 50 -8.78 3.44 -2.39
C GLU A 50 -10.27 3.24 -2.04
N ARG A 51 -11.17 3.31 -3.04
CA ARG A 51 -12.61 3.07 -2.85
C ARG A 51 -13.00 1.63 -2.54
N LYS A 52 -12.12 0.66 -2.82
CA LYS A 52 -12.38 -0.77 -2.60
C LYS A 52 -11.77 -1.29 -1.30
N LEU A 53 -11.06 -0.43 -0.57
CA LEU A 53 -10.51 -0.72 0.74
C LEU A 53 -11.55 -0.49 1.84
N ASN A 54 -11.51 -1.33 2.87
CA ASN A 54 -12.22 -1.07 4.11
C ASN A 54 -11.53 0.06 4.90
N TYR A 55 -12.21 0.65 5.87
CA TYR A 55 -11.67 1.78 6.66
C TYR A 55 -10.27 1.53 7.26
N THR A 56 -10.06 0.35 7.83
CA THR A 56 -8.77 -0.06 8.40
C THR A 56 -7.68 -0.20 7.33
N GLU A 57 -8.02 -0.82 6.20
CA GLU A 57 -7.08 -1.01 5.08
C GLU A 57 -6.76 0.31 4.39
N PHE A 58 -7.74 1.21 4.29
CA PHE A 58 -7.57 2.56 3.76
C PHE A 58 -6.60 3.37 4.64
N THR A 59 -6.79 3.34 5.96
CA THR A 59 -5.89 4.01 6.91
C THR A 59 -4.47 3.48 6.79
N ALA A 60 -4.30 2.15 6.74
CA ALA A 60 -3.00 1.52 6.54
C ALA A 60 -2.38 1.84 5.16
N CYS A 61 -3.21 1.98 4.12
CA CYS A 61 -2.78 2.36 2.78
C CYS A 61 -2.25 3.78 2.74
N ILE A 62 -2.95 4.75 3.35
CA ILE A 62 -2.50 6.14 3.45
C ILE A 62 -1.20 6.23 4.23
N SER A 63 -1.09 5.56 5.38
CA SER A 63 0.14 5.55 6.15
C SER A 63 1.31 4.90 5.39
N CYS A 64 1.07 3.82 4.64
CA CYS A 64 2.10 3.24 3.76
C CYS A 64 2.47 4.16 2.60
N ARG A 65 1.51 4.86 2.00
CA ARG A 65 1.74 5.84 0.93
C ARG A 65 2.66 6.94 1.41
N LEU A 66 2.45 7.47 2.61
CA LEU A 66 3.29 8.53 3.17
C LEU A 66 4.74 8.06 3.38
N VAL A 67 4.94 6.85 3.94
CA VAL A 67 6.27 6.25 4.11
C VAL A 67 6.97 6.04 2.76
N VAL A 68 6.25 5.54 1.76
CA VAL A 68 6.84 5.25 0.44
C VAL A 68 7.06 6.53 -0.38
N CYS A 69 6.15 7.50 -0.36
CA CYS A 69 6.31 8.77 -1.07
C CYS A 69 7.39 9.65 -0.42
N GLY A 70 7.44 9.71 0.91
CA GLY A 70 8.46 10.45 1.66
C GLY A 70 9.87 9.89 1.49
N SER A 71 10.00 8.60 1.17
CA SER A 71 11.30 7.96 0.86
C SER A 71 11.67 7.99 -0.62
N MET A 72 10.75 8.34 -1.53
CA MET A 72 10.98 8.35 -2.98
C MET A 72 11.33 9.73 -3.55
N GLY A 73 11.13 10.81 -2.80
CA GLY A 73 11.59 12.15 -3.14
C GLY A 73 12.86 12.47 -2.36
N ASN A 74 13.82 13.16 -2.97
CA ASN A 74 15.06 13.67 -2.34
C ASN A 74 14.83 14.68 -1.20
N LYS A 75 13.62 14.75 -0.63
CA LYS A 75 13.29 15.47 0.59
C LYS A 75 12.39 14.57 1.44
N ILE A 76 12.99 14.04 2.48
CA ILE A 76 12.26 13.48 3.61
C ILE A 76 11.56 14.67 4.26
N GLU A 77 10.23 14.68 4.23
CA GLU A 77 9.41 15.64 4.99
C GLU A 77 9.78 15.51 6.48
N GLU A 78 9.96 16.63 7.17
CA GLU A 78 10.47 16.69 8.56
C GLU A 78 9.64 15.83 9.54
N ASN A 79 8.34 15.63 9.23
CA ASN A 79 7.41 14.79 9.99
C ASN A 79 7.43 13.28 9.67
N TYR A 80 8.41 12.80 8.93
CA TYR A 80 8.56 11.35 8.65
C TYR A 80 8.53 10.46 9.92
N PRO A 81 9.15 10.84 11.06
CA PRO A 81 9.09 10.03 12.28
C PRO A 81 7.68 9.87 12.84
N GLU A 82 6.87 10.94 12.88
CA GLU A 82 5.50 10.90 13.38
C GLU A 82 4.57 10.07 12.51
N ILE A 83 4.77 10.13 11.19
CA ILE A 83 4.02 9.33 10.22
C ILE A 83 4.28 7.84 10.43
N VAL A 84 5.56 7.45 10.61
CA VAL A 84 5.94 6.06 10.89
C VAL A 84 5.37 5.60 12.23
N GLN A 85 5.39 6.47 13.25
CA GLN A 85 4.83 6.15 14.56
C GLN A 85 3.31 5.93 14.50
N ARG A 86 2.58 6.75 13.73
CA ARG A 86 1.14 6.54 13.47
C ARG A 86 0.85 5.24 12.71
N LEU A 87 1.70 4.85 11.76
CA LEU A 87 1.57 3.55 11.08
C LEU A 87 1.70 2.40 12.10
N LEU A 88 2.68 2.48 13.00
CA LEU A 88 2.94 1.45 14.00
C LEU A 88 1.86 1.37 15.09
N GLN A 89 1.14 2.45 15.36
CA GLN A 89 0.04 2.47 16.34
C GLN A 89 -1.30 1.97 15.77
N ASN A 90 -1.47 1.98 14.44
CA ASN A 90 -2.69 1.51 13.77
C ASN A 90 -2.62 0.04 13.34
N TYR A 91 -1.61 -0.69 13.82
CA TYR A 91 -1.33 -2.10 13.53
C TYR A 91 -1.37 -2.91 14.83
#